data_AF-A0AAJ6CFA0-F1
#
_entry.id   AF-A0AAJ6CFA0-F1
#
_cell.length_a   1.000
_cell.length_b   1.000
_cell.length_c   1.000
_cell.angle_alpha   90.00
_cell.angle_beta   90.00
_cell.angle_gamma   90.00
#
_symmetry.space_group_name_H-M   'P 1'
#
loop_
_entity.id
_entity.type
_entity.pdbx_description
1 polymer ?
#
loop_
_entity_poly.entity_id
_entity_poly.type
_entity_poly.pdbx_seq_one_letter_code
_entity_poly.pdbx_strand_id
1 'polypeptide(L)'
;MNDLLGAFFSLLVLWAVLRAMGISSENDTESAPSIDTQRMVEAVQAMFPHIPERSIRYDLVRSGSAEATCEKILQDGFLPTPPAQFAAGTETQQASQTQPPVPETSRAGSSTTGIAGSSTLDLIHRYRLSERLDKLEESSSSSQPSRPCWDSQPKDREAALRERKAQVVLQARK
;
A
#
# COMPACT_ATOMS: atom_id res chain seq x y z
N MET A 1 19.64 52.98 -16.21
CA MET A 1 20.31 51.66 -16.22
C MET A 1 20.61 51.15 -14.80
N ASN A 2 19.91 51.63 -13.76
CA ASN A 2 20.27 51.36 -12.37
C ASN A 2 19.29 50.41 -11.65
N ASP A 3 18.14 50.12 -12.26
CA ASP A 3 17.11 49.23 -11.69
C ASP A 3 17.46 47.75 -11.81
N LEU A 4 18.30 47.39 -12.80
CA LEU A 4 18.74 46.01 -13.00
C LEU A 4 19.61 45.53 -11.84
N LEU A 5 20.50 46.40 -11.33
CA LEU A 5 21.41 46.07 -10.23
C LEU A 5 20.65 45.93 -8.89
N GLY A 6 19.59 46.75 -8.70
CA GLY A 6 18.68 46.62 -7.56
C GLY A 6 17.86 45.33 -7.59
N ALA A 7 17.43 44.88 -8.76
CA ALA A 7 16.69 43.63 -8.92
C ALA A 7 17.53 42.40 -8.53
N PHE A 8 18.81 42.34 -8.90
CA PHE A 8 19.69 41.25 -8.48
C PHE A 8 19.94 41.24 -6.96
N PHE A 9 20.11 42.41 -6.35
CA PHE A 9 20.22 42.52 -4.90
C PHE A 9 18.94 42.06 -4.19
N SER A 10 17.76 42.42 -4.72
CA SER A 10 16.49 41.93 -4.17
C SER A 10 16.32 40.42 -4.30
N LEU A 11 16.79 39.81 -5.39
CA LEU A 11 16.71 38.37 -5.60
C LEU A 11 17.68 37.60 -4.68
N LEU A 12 18.86 38.17 -4.44
CA LEU A 12 19.86 37.60 -3.52
C LEU A 12 19.40 37.73 -2.06
N VAL A 13 18.81 38.87 -1.68
CA VAL A 13 18.20 39.06 -0.36
C VAL A 13 16.99 38.18 -0.18
N LEU A 14 16.12 38.06 -1.20
CA LEU A 14 14.96 37.17 -1.15
C LEU A 14 15.39 35.71 -1.04
N TRP A 15 16.43 35.29 -1.77
CA TRP A 15 17.02 33.96 -1.67
C TRP A 15 17.68 33.73 -0.31
N ALA A 16 18.39 34.72 0.21
CA ALA A 16 19.03 34.65 1.53
C ALA A 16 17.99 34.59 2.66
N VAL A 17 16.86 35.31 2.52
CA VAL A 17 15.73 35.22 3.45
C VAL A 17 15.00 33.88 3.30
N LEU A 18 14.82 33.36 2.09
CA LEU A 18 14.28 32.01 1.86
C LEU A 18 15.19 30.90 2.41
N ARG A 19 16.50 31.17 2.51
CA ARG A 19 17.48 30.22 3.04
C ARG A 19 17.69 30.37 4.55
N ALA A 20 17.56 31.57 5.10
CA ALA A 20 17.67 31.84 6.54
C ALA A 20 16.36 31.54 7.29
N MET A 21 15.22 31.78 6.63
CA MET A 21 13.90 31.32 7.07
C MET A 21 13.71 29.91 6.53
N GLY A 22 14.48 28.97 7.11
CA GLY A 22 14.49 27.57 6.72
C GLY A 22 13.08 27.02 6.54
N ILE A 23 12.64 26.89 5.28
CA ILE A 23 11.68 25.87 4.89
C ILE A 23 12.47 24.56 4.98
N SER A 24 12.76 24.15 6.21
CA SER A 24 12.96 22.75 6.51
C SER A 24 11.65 22.10 6.12
N SER A 25 11.67 21.37 5.00
CA SER A 25 10.64 20.38 4.72
C SER A 25 10.76 19.28 5.78
N GLU A 26 10.27 19.56 6.99
CA GLU A 26 9.90 18.56 7.97
C GLU A 26 8.62 17.88 7.45
N ASN A 27 8.82 16.96 6.51
CA ASN A 27 7.87 15.88 6.29
C ASN A 27 8.30 14.69 7.16
N ASP A 28 8.22 14.87 8.48
CA ASP A 28 8.06 13.75 9.41
C ASP A 28 6.63 13.23 9.24
N THR A 29 6.39 12.54 8.13
CA THR A 29 5.15 11.77 7.95
C THR A 29 5.41 10.36 8.44
N GLU A 30 5.08 10.16 9.70
CA GLU A 30 4.90 8.86 10.32
C GLU A 30 4.16 7.89 9.38
N SER A 31 4.82 6.76 9.09
CA SER A 31 4.22 5.43 8.92
C SER A 31 3.05 5.26 7.93
N ALA A 32 3.11 5.90 6.77
CA ALA A 32 2.39 5.42 5.58
C ALA A 32 3.42 5.14 4.47
N PRO A 33 3.36 3.98 3.78
CA PRO A 33 4.21 3.77 2.61
C PRO A 33 3.86 4.85 1.59
N SER A 34 4.77 5.80 1.40
CA SER A 34 4.61 6.83 0.39
C SER A 34 4.56 6.13 -0.97
N ILE A 35 3.65 6.56 -1.84
CA ILE A 35 3.44 5.95 -3.18
C ILE A 35 4.78 5.83 -3.93
N ASP A 36 5.69 6.76 -3.68
CA ASP A 36 7.05 6.78 -4.20
C ASP A 36 7.87 5.57 -3.74
N THR A 37 7.87 5.23 -2.44
CA THR A 37 8.56 4.02 -1.94
C THR A 37 8.06 2.75 -2.59
N GLN A 38 6.75 2.63 -2.85
CA GLN A 38 6.21 1.43 -3.51
C GLN A 38 6.71 1.31 -4.96
N ARG A 39 6.82 2.42 -5.69
CA ARG A 39 7.39 2.45 -7.04
C ARG A 39 8.87 2.10 -7.05
N MET A 40 9.61 2.59 -6.07
CA MET A 40 11.03 2.26 -5.91
C MET A 40 11.24 0.77 -5.60
N VAL A 41 10.41 0.18 -4.73
CA VAL A 41 10.45 -1.26 -4.43
C VAL A 41 10.20 -2.08 -5.68
N GLU A 42 9.16 -1.75 -6.46
CA GLU A 42 8.81 -2.46 -7.69
C GLU A 42 9.95 -2.41 -8.73
N ALA A 43 10.59 -1.25 -8.89
CA ALA A 43 11.72 -1.10 -9.81
C ALA A 43 12.93 -1.98 -9.41
N VAL A 44 13.28 -2.00 -8.12
CA VAL A 44 14.38 -2.84 -7.60
C VAL A 44 14.03 -4.32 -7.71
N GLN A 45 12.78 -4.70 -7.40
CA GLN A 45 12.30 -6.08 -7.49
C GLN A 45 12.32 -6.63 -8.92
N ALA A 46 12.03 -5.79 -9.92
CA ALA A 46 12.10 -6.16 -11.34
C ALA A 46 13.53 -6.47 -11.80
N MET A 47 14.54 -5.77 -11.27
CA MET A 47 15.95 -6.02 -11.56
C MET A 47 16.51 -7.21 -10.77
N PHE A 48 16.07 -7.38 -9.53
CA PHE A 48 16.61 -8.37 -8.59
C PHE A 48 15.50 -9.27 -8.02
N PRO A 49 14.95 -10.20 -8.82
CA PRO A 49 13.84 -11.06 -8.38
C PRO A 49 14.25 -12.06 -7.28
N HIS A 50 15.55 -12.28 -7.08
CA HIS A 50 16.10 -13.16 -6.04
C HIS A 50 16.15 -12.49 -4.66
N ILE A 51 16.01 -11.16 -4.59
CA ILE A 51 16.03 -10.41 -3.34
C ILE A 51 14.58 -10.26 -2.84
N PRO A 52 14.32 -10.45 -1.54
CA PRO A 52 12.97 -10.30 -0.99
C PRO A 52 12.56 -8.83 -0.87
N GLU A 53 11.31 -8.51 -1.28
CA GLU A 53 10.72 -7.16 -1.19
C GLU A 53 10.85 -6.53 0.21
N ARG A 54 10.77 -7.35 1.26
CA ARG A 54 10.86 -6.88 2.65
C ARG A 54 12.21 -6.26 2.95
N SER A 55 13.29 -6.86 2.47
CA SER A 55 14.65 -6.33 2.63
C SER A 55 14.87 -5.11 1.77
N ILE A 56 14.28 -5.08 0.57
CA ILE A 56 14.31 -3.92 -0.34
C ILE A 56 13.63 -2.72 0.33
N ARG A 57 12.41 -2.89 0.87
CA ARG A 57 11.68 -1.85 1.61
C ARG A 57 12.49 -1.31 2.79
N TYR A 58 13.12 -2.19 3.54
CA TYR A 58 13.91 -1.79 4.70
C TYR A 58 15.16 -0.99 4.31
N ASP A 59 15.88 -1.44 3.27
CA ASP A 59 17.05 -0.72 2.79
C ASP A 59 16.64 0.61 2.16
N LEU A 60 15.52 0.69 1.43
CA LEU A 60 14.96 1.92 0.87
C LEU A 60 14.59 2.96 1.94
N VAL A 61 14.03 2.52 3.07
CA VAL A 61 13.75 3.43 4.20
C VAL A 61 15.04 4.00 4.79
N ARG A 62 16.18 3.30 4.67
CA ARG A 62 17.47 3.73 5.18
C ARG A 62 18.30 4.52 4.17
N SER A 63 18.27 4.11 2.91
CA SER A 63 19.03 4.70 1.80
C SER A 63 18.31 5.91 1.20
N GLY A 64 16.97 5.91 1.21
CA GLY A 64 16.13 6.94 0.60
C GLY A 64 16.17 6.96 -0.94
N SER A 65 16.88 6.03 -1.59
CA SER A 65 17.08 6.00 -3.04
C SER A 65 17.14 4.57 -3.57
N ALA A 66 16.49 4.33 -4.70
CA ALA A 66 16.50 3.03 -5.36
C ALA A 66 17.88 2.73 -5.93
N GLU A 67 18.58 3.74 -6.45
CA GLU A 67 19.93 3.62 -7.01
C GLU A 67 20.94 3.20 -5.94
N ALA A 68 20.88 3.82 -4.75
CA ALA A 68 21.75 3.46 -3.64
C ALA A 68 21.52 1.99 -3.18
N THR A 69 20.26 1.54 -3.18
CA THR A 69 19.91 0.15 -2.86
C THR A 69 20.37 -0.82 -3.96
N CYS A 70 20.26 -0.45 -5.24
CA CYS A 70 20.77 -1.26 -6.35
C CYS A 70 22.28 -1.43 -6.29
N GLU A 71 23.02 -0.34 -6.05
CA GLU A 71 24.48 -0.38 -5.92
C GLU A 71 24.91 -1.30 -4.78
N LYS A 72 24.21 -1.25 -3.65
CA LYS A 72 24.47 -2.13 -2.50
C LYS A 72 24.18 -3.60 -2.79
N ILE A 73 23.12 -3.89 -3.56
CA ILE A 73 22.85 -5.26 -4.04
C ILE A 73 23.96 -5.73 -4.99
N LEU A 74 24.49 -4.86 -5.84
CA LEU A 74 25.58 -5.20 -6.76
C LEU A 74 26.92 -5.43 -6.05
N GLN A 75 27.20 -4.67 -4.97
CA GLN A 75 28.43 -4.82 -4.20
C GLN A 75 28.41 -6.05 -3.29
N ASP A 76 27.35 -6.21 -2.49
CA ASP A 76 27.28 -7.23 -1.45
C ASP A 76 26.60 -8.52 -1.94
N GLY A 77 25.79 -8.45 -3.01
CA GLY A 77 24.98 -9.57 -3.50
C GLY A 77 23.75 -9.89 -2.64
N PHE A 78 23.57 -9.20 -1.50
CA PHE A 78 22.44 -9.40 -0.61
C PHE A 78 22.08 -8.11 0.16
N LEU A 79 20.85 -8.05 0.66
CA LEU A 79 20.38 -6.97 1.53
C LEU A 79 20.28 -7.42 3.00
N PRO A 80 20.53 -6.51 3.97
CA PRO A 80 20.39 -6.83 5.38
C PRO A 80 18.96 -7.27 5.69
N THR A 81 18.82 -8.38 6.41
CA THR A 81 17.50 -8.89 6.81
C THR A 81 16.85 -7.88 7.76
N PRO A 82 15.64 -7.38 7.43
CA PRO A 82 14.96 -6.43 8.29
C PRO A 82 14.62 -7.06 9.64
N PRO A 83 14.69 -6.29 10.73
CA PRO A 83 14.36 -6.81 12.04
C PRO A 83 12.85 -7.10 12.11
N ALA A 84 12.44 -8.13 12.86
CA ALA A 84 11.08 -8.69 12.81
C ALA A 84 9.96 -7.65 13.04
N GLN A 85 10.24 -6.62 13.84
CA GLN A 85 9.33 -5.51 14.12
C GLN A 85 8.98 -4.65 12.90
N PHE A 86 9.77 -4.66 11.83
CA PHE A 86 9.56 -3.81 10.65
C PHE A 86 8.41 -4.32 9.75
N ALA A 87 7.81 -5.49 10.00
CA ALA A 87 6.62 -5.93 9.26
C ALA A 87 5.43 -6.33 10.14
N ALA A 88 5.13 -5.52 11.14
CA ALA A 88 3.83 -5.60 11.81
C ALA A 88 2.66 -5.03 10.96
N GLY A 89 2.94 -4.53 9.73
CA GLY A 89 1.92 -4.15 8.77
C GLY A 89 2.17 -4.83 7.43
N THR A 90 1.24 -5.68 6.99
CA THR A 90 1.21 -6.40 5.71
C THR A 90 1.99 -7.71 5.66
N GLU A 91 1.39 -8.74 6.26
CA GLU A 91 1.62 -10.13 5.89
C GLU A 91 1.09 -10.39 4.47
N THR A 92 2.00 -10.60 3.52
CA THR A 92 1.86 -11.67 2.52
C THR A 92 3.25 -12.22 2.24
N GLN A 93 3.40 -13.48 2.60
CA GLN A 93 4.62 -14.26 2.54
C GLN A 93 5.00 -14.50 1.06
N GLN A 94 6.22 -14.15 0.68
CA GLN A 94 6.90 -14.79 -0.44
C GLN A 94 8.13 -15.50 0.11
N ALA A 95 7.89 -16.68 0.66
CA ALA A 95 8.93 -17.63 1.03
C ALA A 95 9.24 -18.51 -0.19
N SER A 96 10.32 -18.19 -0.91
CA SER A 96 10.91 -19.07 -1.93
C SER A 96 12.23 -19.63 -1.41
N GLN A 97 12.10 -20.83 -0.83
CA GLN A 97 12.98 -22.01 -0.74
C GLN A 97 14.43 -21.97 -1.23
N THR A 98 15.32 -22.66 -0.49
CA THR A 98 16.35 -23.58 -1.02
C THR A 98 16.71 -24.71 -0.01
N GLN A 99 16.23 -25.93 -0.34
CA GLN A 99 16.74 -27.32 -0.13
C GLN A 99 16.83 -28.10 1.24
N PRO A 100 16.78 -29.48 1.20
CA PRO A 100 16.25 -30.41 2.23
C PRO A 100 17.32 -31.41 2.79
N PRO A 101 17.06 -32.47 3.64
CA PRO A 101 16.27 -33.69 3.32
C PRO A 101 15.47 -34.42 4.47
N VAL A 102 14.35 -35.07 4.07
CA VAL A 102 13.76 -36.39 4.50
C VAL A 102 13.22 -36.62 5.94
N PRO A 103 12.45 -37.71 6.22
CA PRO A 103 10.99 -37.79 5.98
C PRO A 103 10.21 -38.29 7.22
N GLU A 104 8.94 -37.93 7.41
CA GLU A 104 8.03 -38.84 8.10
C GLU A 104 6.56 -38.67 7.74
N THR A 105 5.93 -39.84 7.65
CA THR A 105 4.61 -40.16 7.13
C THR A 105 3.48 -39.49 7.91
N SER A 106 2.43 -39.03 7.21
CA SER A 106 1.00 -39.25 7.56
C SER A 106 0.06 -38.47 6.63
N ARG A 107 -0.53 -39.19 5.67
CA ARG A 107 -1.96 -39.18 5.30
C ARG A 107 -2.71 -37.83 5.12
N ALA A 108 -3.06 -37.57 3.85
CA ALA A 108 -4.36 -37.14 3.32
C ALA A 108 -5.18 -36.03 4.01
N GLY A 109 -5.48 -34.98 3.23
CA GLY A 109 -6.60 -34.08 3.50
C GLY A 109 -6.66 -32.92 2.53
N SER A 110 -7.43 -33.06 1.46
CA SER A 110 -7.96 -31.91 0.72
C SER A 110 -8.94 -31.18 1.65
N SER A 111 -8.65 -29.94 2.02
CA SER A 111 -9.64 -29.05 2.63
C SER A 111 -9.28 -27.58 2.48
N THR A 112 -10.07 -26.92 1.64
CA THR A 112 -10.78 -25.68 1.99
C THR A 112 -10.71 -25.34 3.48
N THR A 113 -9.87 -24.38 3.84
CA THR A 113 -9.99 -23.65 5.10
C THR A 113 -10.80 -22.39 4.74
N GLY A 114 -12.13 -22.36 4.87
CA GLY A 114 -12.89 -22.88 6.01
C GLY A 114 -12.63 -21.94 7.18
N ILE A 115 -13.23 -20.75 7.14
CA ILE A 115 -13.23 -19.77 8.22
C ILE A 115 -14.00 -20.41 9.39
N ALA A 116 -13.32 -21.24 10.17
CA ALA A 116 -13.84 -21.79 11.39
C ALA A 116 -13.59 -20.78 12.50
N GLY A 117 -14.68 -20.30 13.11
CA GLY A 117 -14.60 -19.65 14.42
C GLY A 117 -14.54 -18.14 14.40
N SER A 118 -15.36 -17.51 13.57
CA SER A 118 -15.81 -16.16 13.88
C SER A 118 -17.33 -16.15 13.83
N SER A 119 -17.95 -16.19 15.00
CA SER A 119 -19.23 -15.52 15.24
C SER A 119 -19.06 -13.99 15.13
N THR A 120 -18.14 -13.51 14.28
CA THR A 120 -18.06 -12.09 13.96
C THR A 120 -19.34 -11.77 13.21
N LEU A 121 -20.07 -10.82 13.77
CA LEU A 121 -21.34 -10.30 13.28
C LEU A 121 -21.42 -10.35 11.76
N ASP A 122 -22.48 -11.02 11.26
CA ASP A 122 -22.85 -11.09 9.85
C ASP A 122 -22.60 -9.73 9.18
N LEU A 123 -21.90 -9.72 8.04
CA LEU A 123 -21.59 -8.50 7.31
C LEU A 123 -22.89 -7.75 6.95
N ILE A 124 -23.97 -8.47 6.72
CA ILE A 124 -25.31 -7.90 6.49
C ILE A 124 -25.75 -7.10 7.72
N HIS A 125 -25.58 -7.66 8.92
CA HIS A 125 -25.92 -6.98 10.17
C HIS A 125 -24.97 -5.81 10.47
N ARG A 126 -23.67 -5.97 10.22
CA ARG A 126 -22.64 -4.94 10.43
C ARG A 126 -22.86 -3.71 9.56
N TYR A 127 -23.26 -3.91 8.31
CA TYR A 127 -23.53 -2.83 7.37
C TYR A 127 -25.01 -2.42 7.30
N ARG A 128 -25.89 -3.00 8.14
CA ARG A 128 -27.34 -2.78 8.13
C ARG A 128 -27.96 -2.96 6.74
N LEU A 129 -27.63 -4.06 6.07
CA LEU A 129 -28.05 -4.37 4.69
C LEU A 129 -29.30 -5.26 4.61
N SER A 130 -29.93 -5.61 5.73
CA SER A 130 -31.11 -6.50 5.78
C SER A 130 -32.26 -5.99 4.92
N GLU A 131 -32.65 -4.73 5.07
CA GLU A 131 -33.76 -4.15 4.28
C GLU A 131 -33.47 -4.12 2.78
N ARG A 132 -32.19 -3.90 2.41
CA ARG A 132 -31.75 -3.89 1.01
C ARG A 132 -31.73 -5.28 0.40
N LEU A 133 -31.46 -6.28 1.21
CA LEU A 133 -31.48 -7.68 0.82
C LEU A 133 -32.91 -8.12 0.51
N ASP A 134 -33.87 -7.85 1.40
CA ASP A 134 -35.29 -8.20 1.20
C ASP A 134 -35.83 -7.58 -0.10
N LYS A 135 -35.48 -6.30 -0.36
CA LYS A 135 -35.85 -5.59 -1.59
C LYS A 135 -35.18 -6.16 -2.86
N LEU A 136 -33.96 -6.70 -2.74
CA LEU A 136 -33.21 -7.23 -3.89
C LEU A 136 -33.74 -8.60 -4.33
N GLU A 137 -34.18 -9.45 -3.38
CA GLU A 137 -34.82 -10.74 -3.67
C GLU A 137 -36.09 -10.56 -4.52
N GLU A 138 -36.84 -9.48 -4.30
CA GLU A 138 -38.05 -9.14 -5.09
C GLU A 138 -37.74 -8.45 -6.44
N SER A 139 -36.54 -7.89 -6.61
CA SER A 139 -36.15 -7.11 -7.80
C SER A 139 -34.92 -7.68 -8.49
N SER A 140 -35.11 -8.82 -9.17
CA SER A 140 -34.12 -9.43 -10.06
C SER A 140 -33.91 -8.59 -11.34
N SER A 141 -33.22 -7.45 -11.25
CA SER A 141 -32.71 -6.75 -12.43
C SER A 141 -31.33 -6.14 -12.19
N SER A 142 -30.38 -6.59 -12.99
CA SER A 142 -28.97 -6.23 -12.99
C SER A 142 -28.77 -4.81 -13.52
N SER A 143 -28.54 -3.85 -12.63
CA SER A 143 -27.90 -2.59 -13.03
C SER A 143 -26.39 -2.82 -13.13
N GLN A 144 -25.87 -2.71 -14.35
CA GLN A 144 -24.43 -2.77 -14.60
C GLN A 144 -23.74 -1.56 -13.94
N PRO A 145 -22.61 -1.74 -13.25
CA PRO A 145 -21.93 -0.63 -12.61
C PRO A 145 -21.36 0.32 -13.67
N SER A 146 -21.78 1.59 -13.60
CA SER A 146 -21.11 2.66 -14.35
C SER A 146 -19.66 2.78 -13.87
N ARG A 147 -18.78 3.25 -14.78
CA ARG A 147 -17.34 3.30 -14.55
C ARG A 147 -17.03 4.07 -13.26
N PRO A 148 -16.07 3.59 -12.43
CA PRO A 148 -15.76 4.19 -11.15
C PRO A 148 -15.12 5.58 -11.35
N CYS A 149 -15.91 6.63 -11.20
CA CYS A 149 -15.41 7.99 -11.03
C CYS A 149 -15.30 8.27 -9.52
N TRP A 150 -14.17 8.82 -9.06
CA TRP A 150 -14.05 9.28 -7.69
C TRP A 150 -14.62 10.69 -7.60
N ASP A 151 -15.68 10.88 -6.82
CA ASP A 151 -16.22 12.22 -6.59
C ASP A 151 -15.19 13.13 -5.93
N SER A 152 -15.24 14.44 -6.25
CA SER A 152 -14.32 15.45 -5.72
C SER A 152 -14.62 15.81 -4.26
N GLN A 153 -15.86 15.65 -3.82
CA GLN A 153 -16.28 15.90 -2.43
C GLN A 153 -16.02 14.67 -1.54
N PRO A 154 -15.45 14.86 -0.34
CA PRO A 154 -15.08 13.75 0.54
C PRO A 154 -16.29 12.94 1.03
N LYS A 155 -17.41 13.63 1.32
CA LYS A 155 -18.66 13.01 1.79
C LYS A 155 -19.29 12.11 0.73
N ASP A 156 -19.30 12.58 -0.52
CA ASP A 156 -19.86 11.82 -1.64
C ASP A 156 -18.99 10.61 -1.98
N ARG A 157 -17.66 10.76 -1.89
CA ARG A 157 -16.71 9.65 -2.04
C ARG A 157 -16.89 8.58 -0.96
N GLU A 158 -17.06 8.97 0.30
CA GLU A 158 -17.34 8.01 1.38
C GLU A 158 -18.63 7.24 1.11
N ALA A 159 -19.69 7.95 0.71
CA ALA A 159 -20.98 7.35 0.37
C ALA A 159 -20.84 6.35 -0.79
N ALA A 160 -20.14 6.73 -1.86
CA ALA A 160 -19.89 5.86 -3.02
C ALA A 160 -19.10 4.59 -2.65
N LEU A 161 -18.07 4.72 -1.81
CA LEU A 161 -17.30 3.56 -1.33
C LEU A 161 -18.15 2.64 -0.44
N ARG A 162 -19.00 3.21 0.41
CA ARG A 162 -19.91 2.44 1.27
C ARG A 162 -20.93 1.68 0.43
N GLU A 163 -21.48 2.31 -0.59
CA GLU A 163 -22.40 1.69 -1.54
C GLU A 163 -21.74 0.54 -2.30
N ARG A 164 -20.54 0.74 -2.84
CA ARG A 164 -19.79 -0.31 -3.53
C ARG A 164 -19.51 -1.51 -2.62
N LYS A 165 -19.10 -1.26 -1.37
CA LYS A 165 -18.92 -2.32 -0.37
C LYS A 165 -20.21 -3.10 -0.12
N ALA A 166 -21.34 -2.40 0.02
CA ALA A 166 -22.64 -3.02 0.19
C ALA A 166 -23.04 -3.88 -1.03
N GLN A 167 -22.83 -3.38 -2.25
CA GLN A 167 -23.09 -4.13 -3.47
C GLN A 167 -22.28 -5.42 -3.56
N VAL A 168 -20.97 -5.38 -3.22
CA VAL A 168 -20.11 -6.57 -3.20
C VAL A 168 -20.61 -7.60 -2.18
N VAL A 169 -21.02 -7.16 -0.99
CA VAL A 169 -21.57 -8.06 0.03
C VAL A 169 -22.86 -8.73 -0.45
N LEU A 170 -23.73 -8.00 -1.13
CA LEU A 170 -24.97 -8.56 -1.69
C LEU A 170 -24.69 -9.52 -2.86
N GLN A 171 -23.79 -9.14 -3.77
CA GLN A 171 -23.39 -9.98 -4.90
C GLN A 171 -22.73 -11.29 -4.46
N ALA A 172 -21.93 -11.27 -3.39
CA ALA A 172 -21.28 -12.47 -2.87
C ALA A 172 -22.27 -13.46 -2.22
N ARG A 173 -23.48 -13.00 -1.86
CA ARG A 173 -24.54 -13.86 -1.34
C ARG A 173 -25.41 -14.48 -2.44
N LYS A 174 -25.60 -13.75 -3.55
CA LYS A 174 -26.35 -14.24 -4.71
C LYS A 174 -25.59 -15.38 -5.39
#